data_AF-A0A3D9SDC1-F1
#
_entry.id   AF-A0A3D9SDC1-F1
#
_cell.length_a   1.000
_cell.length_b   1.000
_cell.length_c   1.000
_cell.angle_alpha   90.00
_cell.angle_beta   90.00
_cell.angle_gamma   90.00
#
_symmetry.space_group_name_H-M   'P 1'
#
loop_
_entity.id
_entity.type
_entity.pdbx_description
1 polymer ?
#
loop_
_entity_poly.entity_id
_entity_poly.type
_entity_poly.pdbx_seq_one_letter_code
_entity_poly.pdbx_strand_id
1 'polypeptide(L)'
;MTDKRFRSAKWIGLLVLALVLIVTAGCQALGGVDFNAMLKQTLKVTSYESNQKLEMKLLVNNDSLAELPKEEQELFNLISNISVQLDNTKTSKNGELSAEGKLSLGEKTIGFKLAMDQKLVSLNLDGAKKPIVIHLPQPEAGAAGAASTTAASQESLTETGMKMLDSISGFTIDNLPNPTHLSVDAGQDTINGESVIGMKIHAELTGTELLDWMKSYIDALLKDQEGMKSMITGVYEALASQADALQSSGAAAEVESIFGSLPEEDESANQIDQAIAEITDMLTQASEELKTTDPEDQKVVDGIFTKDTYVKGDVFVDSKLDIRKSVIEASIKPDLTALDEMTAADQAAGSDDEDAINVIQADRSDIPFEGVWFRMTTERWNVNGDVVPVKPEAPAGAFDMDQAGNMQGYDVLRQFEPNSVVYGLLHNQLHISKQAVSLDLNYSRPAPILTPAGVTLVPMRAVAESLGAKISKDASGKLHVIDPATNGDIVLKVGSSSVVVNGKTEKWSFPPTVVNGTTYVPARPFIAALKGSLSWEKSYFGDGNMIVITREPV
;
A
#
# COMPACT_ATOMS: atom_id res chain seq x y z
N MET A 1 0.71 -25.93 -13.59
CA MET A 1 0.82 -25.18 -12.32
C MET A 1 0.12 -23.81 -12.32
N THR A 2 -0.41 -23.30 -13.46
CA THR A 2 -0.98 -21.94 -13.57
C THR A 2 -2.48 -21.82 -13.23
N ASP A 3 -3.33 -22.82 -13.48
CA ASP A 3 -4.79 -22.66 -13.27
C ASP A 3 -5.24 -22.63 -11.79
N LYS A 4 -4.55 -23.35 -10.90
CA LYS A 4 -5.05 -23.62 -9.54
C LYS A 4 -4.76 -22.50 -8.53
N ARG A 5 -3.62 -21.80 -8.64
CA ARG A 5 -3.34 -20.56 -7.86
C ARG A 5 -4.32 -19.44 -8.23
N PHE A 6 -4.78 -19.43 -9.48
CA PHE A 6 -5.84 -18.53 -9.92
C PHE A 6 -7.19 -18.86 -9.27
N ARG A 7 -7.52 -20.14 -9.02
CA ARG A 7 -8.82 -20.53 -8.42
C ARG A 7 -9.07 -19.93 -7.03
N SER A 8 -8.15 -20.08 -6.07
CA SER A 8 -8.34 -19.52 -4.71
C SER A 8 -8.21 -17.99 -4.67
N ALA A 9 -7.28 -17.42 -5.45
CA ALA A 9 -7.12 -15.98 -5.58
C ALA A 9 -8.38 -15.30 -6.15
N LYS A 10 -9.09 -15.95 -7.08
CA LYS A 10 -10.38 -15.47 -7.63
C LYS A 10 -11.45 -15.35 -6.55
N TRP A 11 -11.67 -16.40 -5.76
CA TRP A 11 -12.68 -16.40 -4.69
C TRP A 11 -12.35 -15.40 -3.57
N ILE A 12 -11.07 -15.24 -3.24
CA ILE A 12 -10.62 -14.18 -2.32
C ILE A 12 -10.87 -12.79 -2.93
N GLY A 13 -10.60 -12.59 -4.22
CA GLY A 13 -10.91 -11.35 -4.93
C GLY A 13 -12.40 -11.02 -4.92
N LEU A 14 -13.26 -12.01 -5.19
CA LEU A 14 -14.72 -11.86 -5.12
C LEU A 14 -15.21 -11.55 -3.71
N LEU A 15 -14.65 -12.20 -2.69
CA LEU A 15 -14.93 -11.90 -1.29
C LEU A 15 -14.56 -10.44 -0.95
N VAL A 16 -13.36 -9.98 -1.32
CA VAL A 16 -12.93 -8.60 -1.07
C VAL A 16 -13.85 -7.61 -1.79
N LEU A 17 -14.22 -7.89 -3.03
CA LEU A 17 -15.18 -7.07 -3.77
C LEU A 17 -16.55 -7.02 -3.08
N ALA A 18 -17.07 -8.16 -2.63
CA ALA A 18 -18.34 -8.23 -1.91
C ALA A 18 -18.31 -7.45 -0.59
N LEU A 19 -17.20 -7.54 0.16
CA LEU A 19 -17.01 -6.79 1.41
C LEU A 19 -16.95 -5.27 1.18
N VAL A 20 -16.38 -4.82 0.06
CA VAL A 20 -16.41 -3.40 -0.35
C VAL A 20 -17.84 -2.96 -0.70
N LEU A 21 -18.59 -3.81 -1.40
CA LEU A 21 -19.95 -3.52 -1.85
C LEU A 21 -21.00 -3.51 -0.72
N ILE A 22 -20.81 -4.27 0.36
CA ILE A 22 -21.79 -4.34 1.47
C ILE A 22 -21.83 -3.09 2.34
N VAL A 23 -20.81 -2.23 2.25
CA VAL A 23 -20.88 -0.88 2.82
C VAL A 23 -22.03 -0.06 2.19
N THR A 24 -22.58 -0.55 1.08
CA THR A 24 -23.75 -0.03 0.41
C THR A 24 -24.87 -1.08 0.44
N ALA A 25 -25.89 -0.89 1.29
CA ALA A 25 -27.10 -1.72 1.29
C ALA A 25 -28.28 -0.96 0.67
N GLY A 26 -29.10 -1.60 -0.19
CA GLY A 26 -30.46 -1.12 -0.46
C GLY A 26 -31.08 -1.46 -1.82
N CYS A 27 -32.22 -2.15 -1.82
CA CYS A 27 -33.19 -2.17 -2.94
C CYS A 27 -34.59 -1.70 -2.50
N GLN A 28 -34.85 -1.64 -1.18
CA GLN A 28 -36.17 -1.30 -0.64
C GLN A 28 -36.07 -0.48 0.63
N ALA A 29 -36.93 0.53 0.75
CA ALA A 29 -37.09 1.26 1.98
C ALA A 29 -37.60 0.33 3.10
N LEU A 30 -36.89 0.26 4.21
CA LEU A 30 -37.31 -0.46 5.42
C LEU A 30 -37.31 0.50 6.61
N GLY A 31 -38.32 0.36 7.47
CA GLY A 31 -38.47 1.23 8.64
C GLY A 31 -38.62 2.73 8.33
N GLY A 32 -38.94 3.11 7.08
CA GLY A 32 -39.06 4.50 6.66
C GLY A 32 -37.75 5.15 6.19
N VAL A 33 -36.66 4.39 6.07
CA VAL A 33 -35.40 4.85 5.46
C VAL A 33 -35.32 4.30 4.03
N ASP A 34 -35.11 5.19 3.07
CA ASP A 34 -34.70 4.83 1.70
C ASP A 34 -33.17 4.70 1.65
N PHE A 35 -32.67 3.46 1.65
CA PHE A 35 -31.24 3.22 1.70
C PHE A 35 -30.53 3.63 0.40
N ASN A 36 -31.17 3.48 -0.75
CA ASN A 36 -30.60 3.86 -2.04
C ASN A 36 -30.39 5.37 -2.06
N ALA A 37 -31.40 6.12 -1.60
CA ALA A 37 -31.29 7.56 -1.44
C ALA A 37 -30.21 7.96 -0.43
N MET A 38 -30.05 7.23 0.68
CA MET A 38 -28.98 7.44 1.67
C MET A 38 -27.57 7.21 1.08
N LEU A 39 -27.39 6.16 0.30
CA LEU A 39 -26.10 5.87 -0.35
C LEU A 39 -25.78 6.91 -1.42
N LYS A 40 -26.75 7.27 -2.25
CA LYS A 40 -26.63 8.37 -3.23
C LYS A 40 -26.35 9.70 -2.53
N GLN A 41 -26.92 9.94 -1.35
CA GLN A 41 -26.64 11.14 -0.55
C GLN A 41 -25.18 11.16 -0.05
N THR A 42 -24.63 10.01 0.33
CA THR A 42 -23.23 9.89 0.77
C THR A 42 -22.25 10.32 -0.32
N LEU A 43 -22.54 10.00 -1.59
CA LEU A 43 -21.74 10.41 -2.74
C LEU A 43 -21.81 11.91 -3.04
N LYS A 44 -22.84 12.61 -2.54
CA LYS A 44 -23.04 14.06 -2.69
C LYS A 44 -22.36 14.88 -1.59
N VAL A 45 -21.79 14.23 -0.57
CA VAL A 45 -21.09 14.92 0.52
C VAL A 45 -19.77 15.49 0.01
N THR A 46 -19.64 16.82 0.09
CA THR A 46 -18.46 17.55 -0.43
C THR A 46 -17.57 18.11 0.70
N SER A 47 -18.12 18.30 1.89
CA SER A 47 -17.39 18.83 3.05
C SER A 47 -17.96 18.28 4.34
N TYR A 48 -17.11 18.14 5.35
CA TYR A 48 -17.51 17.69 6.68
C TYR A 48 -16.34 17.83 7.67
N GLU A 49 -16.69 17.77 8.95
CA GLU A 49 -15.74 17.53 10.04
C GLU A 49 -15.97 16.12 10.60
N SER A 50 -14.92 15.44 11.03
CA SER A 50 -15.05 14.06 11.54
C SER A 50 -13.99 13.62 12.53
N ASN A 51 -14.38 12.63 13.34
CA ASN A 51 -13.45 11.73 14.02
C ASN A 51 -13.58 10.34 13.39
N GLN A 52 -12.44 9.68 13.18
CA GLN A 52 -12.37 8.38 12.54
C GLN A 52 -11.34 7.51 13.24
N LYS A 53 -11.64 6.22 13.35
CA LYS A 53 -10.69 5.22 13.84
C LYS A 53 -10.75 4.00 12.93
N LEU A 54 -9.62 3.69 12.33
CA LEU A 54 -9.37 2.50 11.55
C LEU A 54 -8.58 1.51 12.41
N GLU A 55 -8.99 0.26 12.43
CA GLU A 55 -8.32 -0.83 13.14
C GLU A 55 -8.21 -2.02 12.20
N MET A 56 -7.01 -2.56 12.06
CA MET A 56 -6.72 -3.78 11.35
C MET A 56 -5.96 -4.71 12.29
N LYS A 57 -6.42 -5.96 12.37
CA LYS A 57 -5.76 -7.00 13.14
C LYS A 57 -5.48 -8.19 12.23
N LEU A 58 -4.24 -8.66 12.20
CA LEU A 58 -3.93 -9.95 11.64
C LEU A 58 -4.32 -11.01 12.68
N LEU A 59 -5.13 -12.00 12.28
CA LEU A 59 -5.56 -13.08 13.16
C LEU A 59 -4.39 -14.06 13.28
N VAL A 60 -3.68 -14.04 14.41
CA VAL A 60 -2.40 -14.75 14.56
C VAL A 60 -2.60 -16.19 15.04
N ASN A 61 -1.91 -17.13 14.39
CA ASN A 61 -1.65 -18.46 14.94
C ASN A 61 -0.43 -18.39 15.88
N ASN A 62 -0.67 -18.49 17.19
CA ASN A 62 0.38 -18.33 18.19
C ASN A 62 1.39 -19.49 18.20
N ASP A 63 0.99 -20.69 17.79
CA ASP A 63 1.88 -21.85 17.74
C ASP A 63 2.90 -21.67 16.60
N SER A 64 2.42 -21.32 15.40
CA SER A 64 3.30 -20.98 14.26
C SER A 64 4.19 -19.77 14.56
N LEU A 65 3.66 -18.73 15.21
CA LEU A 65 4.46 -17.56 15.59
C LEU A 65 5.60 -17.94 16.54
N ALA A 66 5.38 -18.87 17.47
CA ALA A 66 6.38 -19.28 18.45
C ALA A 66 7.57 -20.04 17.85
N GLU A 67 7.40 -20.64 16.66
CA GLU A 67 8.45 -21.36 15.95
C GLU A 67 9.42 -20.44 15.19
N LEU A 68 9.01 -19.20 14.92
CA LEU A 68 9.81 -18.24 14.17
C LEU A 68 10.98 -17.67 14.98
N PRO A 69 12.06 -17.18 14.33
CA PRO A 69 13.11 -16.42 14.98
C PRO A 69 12.55 -15.20 15.74
N LYS A 70 13.16 -14.87 16.88
CA LYS A 70 12.69 -13.75 17.74
C LYS A 70 12.54 -12.42 16.99
N GLU A 71 13.46 -12.12 16.08
CA GLU A 71 13.43 -10.90 15.27
C GLU A 71 12.17 -10.83 14.38
N GLU A 72 11.78 -11.96 13.78
CA GLU A 72 10.56 -12.07 12.99
C GLU A 72 9.31 -12.01 13.86
N GLN A 73 9.33 -12.63 15.05
CA GLN A 73 8.23 -12.51 16.02
C GLN A 73 7.98 -11.06 16.42
N GLU A 74 9.04 -10.29 16.69
CA GLU A 74 8.93 -8.87 17.03
C GLU A 74 8.32 -8.06 15.88
N LEU A 75 8.70 -8.34 14.63
CA LEU A 75 8.14 -7.69 13.46
C LEU A 75 6.67 -8.05 13.25
N PHE A 76 6.30 -9.32 13.38
CA PHE A 76 4.91 -9.75 13.25
C PHE A 76 4.02 -9.18 14.35
N ASN A 77 4.50 -9.12 15.59
CA ASN A 77 3.78 -8.47 16.70
C ASN A 77 3.59 -6.96 16.48
N LEU A 78 4.50 -6.31 15.76
CA LEU A 78 4.37 -4.90 15.42
C LEU A 78 3.23 -4.64 14.40
N ILE A 79 3.07 -5.53 13.43
CA ILE A 79 2.08 -5.37 12.34
C ILE A 79 0.77 -6.13 12.57
N SER A 80 0.69 -6.97 13.61
CA SER A 80 -0.52 -7.76 13.90
C SER A 80 -1.68 -6.92 14.40
N ASN A 81 -1.43 -5.72 14.90
CA ASN A 81 -2.47 -4.78 15.32
C ASN A 81 -2.06 -3.36 14.90
N ILE A 82 -2.70 -2.88 13.84
CA ILE A 82 -2.48 -1.56 13.27
C ILE A 82 -3.74 -0.74 13.50
N SER A 83 -3.60 0.45 14.08
CA SER A 83 -4.71 1.39 14.17
C SER A 83 -4.28 2.77 13.71
N VAL A 84 -5.15 3.43 12.96
CA VAL A 84 -5.03 4.84 12.60
C VAL A 84 -6.24 5.57 13.18
N GLN A 85 -5.98 6.48 14.09
CA GLN A 85 -6.98 7.40 14.61
C GLN A 85 -6.78 8.76 13.96
N LEU A 86 -7.86 9.36 13.47
CA LEU A 86 -7.92 10.72 12.97
C LEU A 86 -8.97 11.48 13.78
N ASP A 87 -8.54 12.49 14.51
CA ASP A 87 -9.37 13.38 15.31
C ASP A 87 -9.41 14.76 14.66
N ASN A 88 -10.53 15.48 14.85
CA ASN A 88 -10.72 16.83 14.31
C ASN A 88 -10.41 16.93 12.81
N THR A 89 -10.73 15.89 12.05
CA THR A 89 -10.54 15.89 10.61
C THR A 89 -11.46 16.93 9.99
N LYS A 90 -10.94 17.70 9.05
CA LYS A 90 -11.68 18.70 8.28
C LYS A 90 -11.45 18.45 6.81
N THR A 91 -12.53 18.29 6.07
CA THR A 91 -12.50 18.14 4.62
C THR A 91 -13.35 19.26 4.01
N SER A 92 -12.74 20.04 3.12
CA SER A 92 -13.45 21.11 2.40
C SER A 92 -13.97 20.64 1.05
N LYS A 93 -14.93 21.39 0.51
CA LYS A 93 -15.45 21.20 -0.86
C LYS A 93 -14.41 21.29 -1.97
N ASN A 94 -13.24 21.89 -1.68
CA ASN A 94 -12.16 22.07 -2.66
C ASN A 94 -11.15 20.91 -2.63
N GLY A 95 -11.43 19.84 -1.87
CA GLY A 95 -10.54 18.69 -1.69
C GLY A 95 -9.39 18.91 -0.70
N GLU A 96 -9.36 20.05 -0.01
CA GLU A 96 -8.37 20.29 1.07
C GLU A 96 -8.74 19.49 2.33
N LEU A 97 -7.72 19.01 3.04
CA LEU A 97 -7.88 18.15 4.22
C LEU A 97 -6.91 18.55 5.34
N SER A 98 -7.35 18.46 6.59
CA SER A 98 -6.46 18.49 7.76
C SER A 98 -6.95 17.57 8.85
N ALA A 99 -6.04 16.92 9.58
CA ALA A 99 -6.38 16.04 10.70
C ALA A 99 -5.26 16.03 11.75
N GLU A 100 -5.63 15.81 13.01
CA GLU A 100 -4.69 15.35 14.04
C GLU A 100 -4.88 13.83 14.19
N GLY A 101 -3.83 13.07 14.44
CA GLY A 101 -3.99 11.63 14.45
C GLY A 101 -2.93 10.87 15.22
N LYS A 102 -3.16 9.57 15.33
CA LYS A 102 -2.25 8.61 15.97
C LYS A 102 -2.18 7.36 15.11
N LEU A 103 -0.96 6.93 14.80
CA LEU A 103 -0.67 5.62 14.23
C LEU A 103 -0.19 4.72 15.36
N SER A 104 -0.90 3.63 15.61
CA SER A 104 -0.51 2.58 16.54
C SER A 104 -0.10 1.33 15.78
N LEU A 105 1.08 0.80 16.12
CA LEU A 105 1.67 -0.43 15.60
C LEU A 105 2.02 -1.32 16.81
N GLY A 106 1.18 -2.33 17.08
CA GLY A 106 1.24 -3.08 18.34
C GLY A 106 1.10 -2.15 19.54
N GLU A 107 2.09 -2.16 20.44
CA GLU A 107 2.11 -1.27 21.61
C GLU A 107 2.70 0.13 21.33
N LYS A 108 3.33 0.32 20.17
CA LYS A 108 3.97 1.59 19.81
C LYS A 108 2.94 2.53 19.22
N THR A 109 2.98 3.80 19.61
CA THR A 109 2.08 4.84 19.08
C THR A 109 2.87 6.07 18.68
N ILE A 110 2.53 6.63 17.53
CA ILE A 110 3.14 7.83 16.95
C ILE A 110 2.02 8.83 16.65
N GLY A 111 2.04 9.99 17.31
CA GLY A 111 1.14 11.08 16.99
C GLY A 111 1.55 11.77 15.68
N PHE A 112 0.59 12.34 14.99
CA PHE A 112 0.86 13.15 13.80
C PHE A 112 -0.16 14.26 13.60
N LYS A 113 0.22 15.26 12.79
CA LYS A 113 -0.71 16.22 12.18
C LYS A 113 -0.54 16.19 10.67
N LEU A 114 -1.65 16.02 9.98
CA LEU A 114 -1.74 15.96 8.52
C LEU A 114 -2.43 17.23 8.02
N ALA A 115 -1.88 17.85 6.98
CA ALA A 115 -2.53 18.89 6.23
C ALA A 115 -2.26 18.69 4.73
N MET A 116 -3.26 18.94 3.90
CA MET A 116 -3.21 18.74 2.46
C MET A 116 -4.00 19.84 1.76
N ASP A 117 -3.41 20.38 0.69
CA ASP A 117 -4.11 21.16 -0.32
C ASP A 117 -3.87 20.56 -1.71
N GLN A 118 -4.15 21.31 -2.78
CA GLN A 118 -4.01 20.82 -4.16
C GLN A 118 -2.54 20.62 -4.60
N LYS A 119 -1.57 21.10 -3.83
CA LYS A 119 -0.15 21.15 -4.21
C LYS A 119 0.75 20.36 -3.27
N LEU A 120 0.38 20.30 -2.01
CA LEU A 120 1.27 19.86 -0.96
C LEU A 120 0.53 19.02 0.06
N VAL A 121 1.16 17.92 0.48
CA VAL A 121 0.86 17.24 1.72
C VAL A 121 1.97 17.56 2.71
N SER A 122 1.60 17.97 3.91
CA SER A 122 2.51 18.19 5.05
C SER A 122 2.11 17.25 6.18
N LEU A 123 3.08 16.47 6.65
CA LEU A 123 2.94 15.50 7.74
C LEU A 123 3.94 15.84 8.84
N ASN A 124 3.42 16.34 9.96
CA ASN A 124 4.19 16.51 11.19
C ASN A 124 4.08 15.24 12.01
N LEU A 125 5.17 14.49 12.12
CA LEU A 125 5.22 13.23 12.87
C LEU A 125 5.89 13.45 14.23
N ASP A 126 5.34 12.90 15.30
CA ASP A 126 5.99 12.91 16.62
C ASP A 126 7.37 12.25 16.53
N GLY A 127 8.40 13.03 16.88
CA GLY A 127 9.79 12.60 16.78
C GLY A 127 10.48 12.93 15.46
N ALA A 128 9.80 13.47 14.46
CA ALA A 128 10.47 14.11 13.32
C ALA A 128 11.00 15.48 13.72
N LYS A 129 12.21 15.83 13.25
CA LYS A 129 12.83 17.15 13.50
C LYS A 129 12.16 18.28 12.73
N LYS A 130 11.52 17.94 11.61
CA LYS A 130 10.87 18.83 10.66
C LYS A 130 9.64 18.15 10.05
N PRO A 131 8.68 18.93 9.51
CA PRO A 131 7.57 18.36 8.74
C PRO A 131 8.11 17.55 7.55
N ILE A 132 7.45 16.44 7.28
CA ILE A 132 7.62 15.66 6.05
C ILE A 132 6.70 16.27 5.00
N VAL A 133 7.21 16.53 3.80
CA VAL A 133 6.45 17.14 2.72
C VAL A 133 6.43 16.25 1.50
N ILE A 134 5.26 16.15 0.86
CA ILE A 134 5.06 15.43 -0.39
C ILE A 134 4.45 16.41 -1.38
N HIS A 135 5.12 16.60 -2.52
CA HIS A 135 4.62 17.41 -3.61
C HIS A 135 3.59 16.61 -4.40
N LEU A 136 2.36 17.12 -4.48
CA LEU A 136 1.34 16.50 -5.30
C LEU A 136 1.61 16.82 -6.76
N PRO A 137 1.56 15.83 -7.67
CA PRO A 137 1.76 16.05 -9.10
C PRO A 137 0.89 17.21 -9.57
N GLN A 138 1.54 18.25 -10.09
CA GLN A 138 0.82 19.33 -10.75
C GLN A 138 0.72 18.98 -12.23
N PRO A 139 -0.43 19.20 -12.89
CA PRO A 139 -0.47 19.16 -14.34
C PRO A 139 0.51 20.21 -14.87
N GLU A 140 1.67 19.78 -15.36
CA GLU A 140 2.71 20.70 -15.82
C GLU A 140 2.26 21.35 -17.13
N ALA A 141 2.15 22.68 -17.12
CA ALA A 141 2.10 23.48 -18.34
C ALA A 141 3.49 23.49 -19.01
N GLY A 142 3.93 22.39 -19.61
CA GLY A 142 5.17 22.42 -20.41
C GLY A 142 5.97 21.13 -20.61
N ALA A 143 5.53 19.95 -20.16
CA ALA A 143 6.21 18.71 -20.53
C ALA A 143 5.92 18.39 -22.01
N ALA A 144 6.93 18.56 -22.85
CA ALA A 144 6.87 18.45 -24.30
C ALA A 144 6.17 17.17 -24.79
N GLY A 145 4.96 17.33 -25.34
CA GLY A 145 4.25 16.29 -26.10
C GLY A 145 2.75 16.16 -25.79
N ALA A 146 2.30 16.53 -24.58
CA ALA A 146 0.88 16.50 -24.20
C ALA A 146 0.38 17.93 -23.98
N ALA A 147 -0.77 18.24 -24.57
CA ALA A 147 -1.30 19.59 -24.63
C ALA A 147 -1.66 20.13 -23.23
N SER A 148 -1.37 21.42 -23.03
CA SER A 148 -1.65 22.15 -21.80
C SER A 148 -3.16 22.16 -21.53
N THR A 149 -3.61 21.41 -20.54
CA THR A 149 -4.99 21.51 -20.06
C THR A 149 -5.21 22.87 -19.40
N THR A 150 -6.25 23.58 -19.84
CA THR A 150 -6.68 24.83 -19.21
C THR A 150 -7.49 24.53 -17.93
N ALA A 151 -7.57 25.48 -17.00
CA ALA A 151 -8.40 25.31 -15.80
C ALA A 151 -9.88 25.00 -16.14
N ALA A 152 -10.40 25.57 -17.23
CA ALA A 152 -11.75 25.30 -17.73
C ALA A 152 -11.93 23.83 -18.20
N SER A 153 -10.90 23.23 -18.84
CA SER A 153 -10.94 21.81 -19.21
C SER A 153 -10.84 20.88 -18.00
N GLN A 154 -10.22 21.31 -16.89
CA GLN A 154 -10.13 20.50 -15.68
C GLN A 154 -11.45 20.49 -14.90
N GLU A 155 -12.13 21.63 -14.83
CA GLU A 155 -13.47 21.76 -14.24
C GLU A 155 -14.49 20.93 -15.03
N SER A 156 -14.41 20.95 -16.36
CA SER A 156 -15.29 20.16 -17.23
C SER A 156 -15.04 18.65 -17.15
N LEU A 157 -13.78 18.23 -17.02
CA LEU A 157 -13.41 16.81 -16.78
C LEU A 157 -13.87 16.33 -15.39
N THR A 158 -13.79 17.19 -14.38
CA THR A 158 -14.29 16.88 -13.03
C THR A 158 -15.81 16.70 -13.03
N GLU A 159 -16.54 17.61 -13.68
CA GLU A 159 -18.00 17.49 -13.85
C GLU A 159 -18.38 16.19 -14.58
N THR A 160 -17.59 15.82 -15.58
CA THR A 160 -17.80 14.59 -16.37
C THR A 160 -17.56 13.33 -15.56
N GLY A 161 -16.48 13.31 -14.78
CA GLY A 161 -16.23 12.23 -13.81
C GLY A 161 -17.38 12.07 -12.81
N MET A 162 -17.96 13.18 -12.33
CA MET A 162 -19.13 13.13 -11.45
C MET A 162 -20.38 12.60 -12.14
N LYS A 163 -20.63 12.92 -13.42
CA LYS A 163 -21.76 12.38 -14.20
C LYS A 163 -21.61 10.88 -14.46
N MET A 164 -20.40 10.42 -14.76
CA MET A 164 -20.10 8.98 -14.87
C MET A 164 -20.34 8.28 -13.54
N LEU A 165 -19.83 8.85 -12.45
CA LEU A 165 -20.01 8.31 -11.11
C LEU A 165 -21.50 8.23 -10.76
N ASP A 166 -22.30 9.25 -11.06
CA ASP A 166 -23.74 9.24 -10.84
C ASP A 166 -24.45 8.16 -11.67
N SER A 167 -24.05 7.98 -12.94
CA SER A 167 -24.61 6.94 -13.82
C SER A 167 -24.29 5.52 -13.31
N ILE A 168 -23.02 5.25 -12.99
CA ILE A 168 -22.54 3.96 -12.48
C ILE A 168 -23.12 3.67 -11.10
N SER A 169 -23.04 4.64 -10.19
CA SER A 169 -23.56 4.50 -8.83
C SER A 169 -25.07 4.37 -8.83
N GLY A 170 -25.80 5.03 -9.75
CA GLY A 170 -27.23 4.87 -9.93
C GLY A 170 -27.62 3.42 -10.17
N PHE A 171 -27.09 2.81 -11.23
CA PHE A 171 -27.40 1.42 -11.59
C PHE A 171 -26.93 0.42 -10.53
N THR A 172 -25.71 0.57 -10.02
CA THR A 172 -25.18 -0.36 -9.00
C THR A 172 -25.95 -0.26 -7.69
N ILE A 173 -26.20 0.95 -7.18
CA ILE A 173 -26.94 1.16 -5.93
C ILE A 173 -28.39 0.70 -6.05
N ASP A 174 -29.04 0.96 -7.19
CA ASP A 174 -30.46 0.63 -7.36
C ASP A 174 -30.72 -0.88 -7.38
N ASN A 175 -29.71 -1.69 -7.68
CA ASN A 175 -29.81 -3.14 -7.75
C ASN A 175 -29.27 -3.87 -6.49
N LEU A 176 -28.82 -3.17 -5.45
CA LEU A 176 -28.23 -3.79 -4.25
C LEU A 176 -29.27 -4.58 -3.43
N PRO A 177 -29.12 -5.90 -3.21
CA PRO A 177 -30.05 -6.64 -2.37
C PRO A 177 -29.98 -6.19 -0.90
N ASN A 178 -31.09 -6.32 -0.18
CA ASN A 178 -31.08 -6.11 1.26
C ASN A 178 -30.38 -7.29 1.97
N PRO A 179 -29.50 -7.05 2.96
CA PRO A 179 -28.92 -8.12 3.77
C PRO A 179 -29.97 -8.85 4.61
N THR A 180 -29.70 -10.11 4.97
CA THR A 180 -30.63 -10.99 5.70
C THR A 180 -30.91 -10.51 7.12
N HIS A 181 -29.91 -9.91 7.78
CA HIS A 181 -30.02 -9.37 9.12
C HIS A 181 -30.03 -7.83 9.10
N LEU A 182 -31.08 -7.25 8.53
CA LEU A 182 -31.28 -5.80 8.46
C LEU A 182 -32.34 -5.33 9.45
N SER A 183 -32.02 -4.32 10.25
CA SER A 183 -32.96 -3.65 11.15
C SER A 183 -32.81 -2.14 11.11
N VAL A 184 -33.92 -1.45 11.36
CA VAL A 184 -34.01 0.02 11.35
C VAL A 184 -34.86 0.48 12.52
N ASP A 185 -34.25 1.26 13.42
CA ASP A 185 -34.89 1.82 14.60
C ASP A 185 -34.81 3.34 14.59
N ALA A 186 -35.94 4.02 14.77
CA ALA A 186 -35.95 5.46 15.00
C ALA A 186 -35.37 5.79 16.37
N GLY A 187 -34.58 6.86 16.46
CA GLY A 187 -34.02 7.28 17.74
C GLY A 187 -33.19 8.56 17.66
N GLN A 188 -32.31 8.71 18.64
CA GLN A 188 -31.34 9.79 18.68
C GLN A 188 -29.96 9.25 19.07
N ASP A 189 -28.92 9.96 18.63
CA ASP A 189 -27.53 9.74 19.02
C ASP A 189 -26.86 11.07 19.37
N THR A 190 -25.68 11.01 19.98
CA THR A 190 -24.85 12.17 20.26
C THR A 190 -23.75 12.25 19.21
N ILE A 191 -23.70 13.35 18.47
CA ILE A 191 -22.75 13.62 17.40
C ILE A 191 -22.00 14.91 17.77
N ASN A 192 -20.69 14.83 18.00
CA ASN A 192 -19.89 15.97 18.46
C ASN A 192 -20.52 16.73 19.66
N GLY A 193 -21.08 15.99 20.61
CA GLY A 193 -21.73 16.55 21.80
C GLY A 193 -23.17 17.07 21.60
N GLU A 194 -23.70 17.06 20.38
CA GLU A 194 -25.08 17.47 20.08
C GLU A 194 -26.01 16.27 19.89
N SER A 195 -27.25 16.38 20.36
CA SER A 195 -28.25 15.33 20.14
C SER A 195 -28.85 15.49 18.74
N VAL A 196 -28.71 14.45 17.92
CA VAL A 196 -29.26 14.38 16.56
C VAL A 196 -30.33 13.31 16.53
N ILE A 197 -31.49 13.62 15.98
CA ILE A 197 -32.60 12.68 15.74
C ILE A 197 -32.40 12.04 14.38
N GLY A 198 -32.63 10.74 14.30
CA GLY A 198 -32.38 9.99 13.08
C GLY A 198 -32.78 8.53 13.21
N MET A 199 -32.18 7.72 12.34
CA MET A 199 -32.45 6.30 12.20
C MET A 199 -31.17 5.52 12.47
N LYS A 200 -31.27 4.49 13.31
CA LYS A 200 -30.21 3.52 13.59
C LYS A 200 -30.45 2.32 12.70
N ILE A 201 -29.49 2.03 11.85
CA ILE A 201 -29.51 0.94 10.89
C ILE A 201 -28.48 -0.08 11.37
N HIS A 202 -28.88 -1.33 11.47
CA HIS A 202 -27.96 -2.44 11.72
C HIS A 202 -28.10 -3.45 10.60
N ALA A 203 -26.97 -3.86 10.02
CA ALA A 203 -26.87 -4.86 8.98
C ALA A 203 -25.77 -5.88 9.31
N GLU A 204 -26.03 -7.16 9.10
CA GLU A 204 -25.05 -8.23 9.27
C GLU A 204 -25.20 -9.29 8.16
N LEU A 205 -24.06 -9.80 7.70
CA LEU A 205 -23.95 -10.94 6.79
C LEU A 205 -22.80 -11.83 7.26
N THR A 206 -23.11 -13.09 7.54
CA THR A 206 -22.11 -14.15 7.74
C THR A 206 -21.53 -14.60 6.40
N GLY A 207 -20.42 -15.35 6.39
CA GLY A 207 -19.76 -15.78 5.15
C GLY A 207 -20.67 -16.56 4.21
N THR A 208 -21.52 -17.45 4.74
CA THR A 208 -22.49 -18.18 3.93
C THR A 208 -23.56 -17.25 3.34
N GLU A 209 -24.05 -16.29 4.11
CA GLU A 209 -25.05 -15.32 3.64
C GLU A 209 -24.46 -14.30 2.65
N LEU A 210 -23.18 -13.96 2.82
CA LEU A 210 -22.40 -13.09 1.94
C LEU A 210 -22.33 -13.67 0.52
N LEU A 211 -22.09 -14.98 0.40
CA LEU A 211 -22.08 -15.68 -0.88
C LEU A 211 -23.46 -15.63 -1.55
N ASP A 212 -24.53 -15.90 -0.79
CA ASP A 212 -25.90 -15.88 -1.31
C ASP A 212 -26.36 -14.47 -1.68
N TRP A 213 -25.94 -13.46 -0.92
CA TRP A 213 -26.16 -12.06 -1.22
C TRP A 213 -25.46 -11.64 -2.52
N MET A 214 -24.20 -12.05 -2.72
CA MET A 214 -23.44 -11.76 -3.94
C MET A 214 -24.08 -12.40 -5.18
N LYS A 215 -24.52 -13.66 -5.09
CA LYS A 215 -25.30 -14.32 -6.16
C LYS A 215 -26.57 -13.53 -6.48
N SER A 216 -27.30 -13.13 -5.44
CA SER A 216 -28.55 -12.35 -5.58
C SER A 216 -28.30 -10.99 -6.22
N TYR A 217 -27.16 -10.35 -5.93
CA TYR A 217 -26.81 -9.06 -6.50
C TYR A 217 -26.50 -9.15 -7.99
N ILE A 218 -25.69 -10.13 -8.40
CA ILE A 218 -25.41 -10.35 -9.84
C ILE A 218 -26.70 -10.71 -10.58
N ASP A 219 -27.55 -11.56 -10.00
CA ASP A 219 -28.87 -11.87 -10.58
C ASP A 219 -29.78 -10.62 -10.68
N ALA A 220 -29.66 -9.64 -9.77
CA ALA A 220 -30.40 -8.38 -9.84
C ALA A 220 -29.89 -7.49 -10.97
N LEU A 221 -28.57 -7.29 -11.06
CA LEU A 221 -27.92 -6.53 -12.14
C LEU A 221 -28.24 -7.11 -13.52
N LEU A 222 -28.24 -8.44 -13.67
CA LEU A 222 -28.58 -9.12 -14.92
C LEU A 222 -30.04 -8.93 -15.32
N LYS A 223 -30.96 -8.79 -14.36
CA LYS A 223 -32.40 -8.58 -14.62
C LYS A 223 -32.71 -7.14 -15.05
N ASP A 224 -31.94 -6.17 -14.55
CA ASP A 224 -32.15 -4.75 -14.85
C ASP A 224 -31.44 -4.31 -16.15
N GLN A 225 -31.89 -4.88 -17.26
CA GLN A 225 -31.37 -4.55 -18.60
C GLN A 225 -31.63 -3.09 -19.00
N GLU A 226 -32.72 -2.49 -18.51
CA GLU A 226 -33.05 -1.09 -18.77
C GLU A 226 -32.13 -0.14 -17.99
N GLY A 227 -31.88 -0.42 -16.71
CA GLY A 227 -30.93 0.33 -15.90
C GLY A 227 -29.50 0.20 -16.42
N MET A 228 -29.09 -0.99 -16.88
CA MET A 228 -27.78 -1.19 -17.50
C MET A 228 -27.64 -0.36 -18.78
N LYS A 229 -28.66 -0.36 -19.63
CA LYS A 229 -28.70 0.50 -20.82
C LYS A 229 -28.62 1.98 -20.46
N SER A 230 -29.35 2.42 -19.44
CA SER A 230 -29.32 3.81 -18.96
C SER A 230 -27.93 4.19 -18.42
N MET A 231 -27.29 3.31 -17.64
CA MET A 231 -25.94 3.52 -17.11
C MET A 231 -24.94 3.72 -18.25
N ILE A 232 -24.90 2.78 -19.20
CA ILE A 232 -23.95 2.80 -20.31
C ILE A 232 -24.18 4.04 -21.16
N THR A 233 -25.44 4.35 -21.47
CA THR A 233 -25.81 5.58 -22.20
C THR A 233 -25.31 6.83 -21.47
N GLY A 234 -25.54 6.94 -20.16
CA GLY A 234 -25.10 8.09 -19.36
C GLY A 234 -23.58 8.26 -19.31
N VAL A 235 -22.82 7.15 -19.23
CA VAL A 235 -21.35 7.18 -19.31
C VAL A 235 -20.89 7.66 -20.69
N TYR A 236 -21.46 7.15 -21.77
CA TYR A 236 -21.13 7.57 -23.13
C TYR A 236 -21.51 9.04 -23.39
N GLU A 237 -22.68 9.50 -22.98
CA GLU A 237 -23.10 10.90 -23.09
C GLU A 237 -22.16 11.83 -22.31
N ALA A 238 -21.74 11.43 -21.11
CA ALA A 238 -20.77 12.18 -20.32
C ALA A 238 -19.44 12.32 -21.07
N LEU A 239 -18.92 11.22 -21.63
CA LEU A 239 -17.70 11.22 -22.44
C LEU A 239 -17.81 12.06 -23.71
N ALA A 240 -18.88 11.86 -24.48
CA ALA A 240 -19.12 12.58 -25.73
C ALA A 240 -19.19 14.09 -25.50
N SER A 241 -19.80 14.53 -24.39
CA SER A 241 -19.87 15.95 -24.03
C SER A 241 -18.51 16.62 -23.80
N GLN A 242 -17.43 15.85 -23.66
CA GLN A 242 -16.06 16.32 -23.43
C GLN A 242 -15.05 15.82 -24.48
N ALA A 243 -15.49 15.32 -25.64
CA ALA A 243 -14.58 14.76 -26.64
C ALA A 243 -13.42 15.71 -27.00
N ASP A 244 -13.73 16.99 -27.23
CA ASP A 244 -12.73 18.04 -27.50
C ASP A 244 -11.78 18.27 -26.32
N ALA A 245 -12.30 18.26 -25.08
CA ALA A 245 -11.51 18.44 -23.87
C ALA A 245 -10.57 17.24 -23.62
N LEU A 246 -11.03 16.01 -23.89
CA LEU A 246 -10.24 14.78 -23.79
C LEU A 246 -9.15 14.70 -24.86
N GLN A 247 -9.44 15.12 -26.09
CA GLN A 247 -8.42 15.21 -27.14
C GLN A 247 -7.37 16.28 -26.82
N SER A 248 -7.82 17.46 -26.39
CA SER A 248 -6.92 18.56 -26.04
C SER A 248 -6.14 18.35 -24.76
N SER A 249 -6.52 17.39 -23.90
CA SER A 249 -5.75 17.00 -22.71
C SER A 249 -4.78 15.85 -22.95
N GLY A 250 -4.89 15.15 -24.07
CA GLY A 250 -4.18 13.89 -24.31
C GLY A 250 -4.79 12.68 -23.57
N ALA A 251 -5.84 12.88 -22.76
CA ALA A 251 -6.51 11.82 -22.00
C ALA A 251 -7.41 10.93 -22.86
N ALA A 252 -7.70 11.32 -24.11
CA ALA A 252 -8.51 10.53 -25.04
C ALA A 252 -7.97 9.09 -25.21
N ALA A 253 -6.65 8.92 -25.33
CA ALA A 253 -6.05 7.58 -25.48
C ALA A 253 -6.19 6.72 -24.22
N GLU A 254 -6.13 7.34 -23.02
CA GLU A 254 -6.33 6.63 -21.75
C GLU A 254 -7.79 6.22 -21.59
N VAL A 255 -8.74 7.11 -21.92
CA VAL A 255 -10.16 6.80 -21.95
C VAL A 255 -10.46 5.68 -22.95
N GLU A 256 -9.91 5.75 -24.17
CA GLU A 256 -10.10 4.71 -25.19
C GLU A 256 -9.52 3.35 -24.76
N SER A 257 -8.43 3.35 -24.00
CA SER A 257 -7.85 2.10 -23.47
C SER A 257 -8.72 1.43 -22.40
N ILE A 258 -9.57 2.20 -21.72
CA ILE A 258 -10.43 1.72 -20.62
C ILE A 258 -11.84 1.40 -21.13
N PHE A 259 -12.39 2.28 -21.97
CA PHE A 259 -13.79 2.25 -22.41
C PHE A 259 -13.98 1.89 -23.88
N GLY A 260 -12.90 1.66 -24.64
CA GLY A 260 -12.96 1.46 -26.08
C GLY A 260 -13.08 2.78 -26.86
N SER A 261 -13.16 2.70 -28.19
CA SER A 261 -13.35 3.87 -29.04
C SER A 261 -14.62 4.64 -28.65
N LEU A 262 -14.52 5.95 -28.48
CA LEU A 262 -15.69 6.78 -28.24
C LEU A 262 -16.63 6.71 -29.47
N PRO A 263 -17.94 6.51 -29.29
CA PRO A 263 -18.89 6.42 -30.39
C PRO A 263 -18.97 7.74 -31.16
N GLU A 264 -18.96 7.66 -32.48
CA GLU A 264 -19.45 8.74 -33.33
C GLU A 264 -20.98 8.86 -33.15
N GLU A 265 -21.54 10.08 -33.29
CA GLU A 265 -22.96 10.38 -32.97
C GLU A 265 -23.96 9.44 -33.68
N ASP A 266 -23.61 8.90 -34.84
CA ASP A 266 -24.43 8.02 -35.69
C ASP A 266 -24.21 6.51 -35.47
N GLU A 267 -23.15 6.08 -34.78
CA GLU A 267 -22.86 4.67 -34.45
C GLU A 267 -23.11 4.30 -32.97
N SER A 268 -23.45 5.29 -32.14
CA SER A 268 -23.65 5.16 -30.69
C SER A 268 -24.60 4.03 -30.26
N ALA A 269 -25.69 3.80 -30.98
CA ALA A 269 -26.68 2.78 -30.61
C ALA A 269 -26.13 1.34 -30.69
N ASN A 270 -25.38 1.01 -31.75
CA ASN A 270 -24.81 -0.33 -31.94
C ASN A 270 -23.67 -0.59 -30.93
N GLN A 271 -22.86 0.43 -30.63
CA GLN A 271 -21.78 0.32 -29.65
C GLN A 271 -22.30 0.19 -28.22
N ILE A 272 -23.38 0.91 -27.87
CA ILE A 272 -24.09 0.74 -26.59
C ILE A 272 -24.65 -0.69 -26.48
N ASP A 273 -25.32 -1.19 -27.51
CA ASP A 273 -25.87 -2.55 -27.50
C ASP A 273 -24.76 -3.62 -27.39
N GLN A 274 -23.60 -3.40 -28.03
CA GLN A 274 -22.43 -4.27 -27.86
C GLN A 274 -21.87 -4.23 -26.42
N ALA A 275 -21.70 -3.04 -25.84
CA ALA A 275 -21.22 -2.90 -24.47
C ALA A 275 -22.19 -3.55 -23.45
N ILE A 276 -23.51 -3.41 -23.66
CA ILE A 276 -24.53 -4.12 -22.87
C ILE A 276 -24.34 -5.64 -22.98
N ALA A 277 -24.14 -6.16 -24.20
CA ALA A 277 -23.95 -7.59 -24.42
C ALA A 277 -22.68 -8.11 -23.74
N GLU A 278 -21.55 -7.39 -23.85
CA GLU A 278 -20.29 -7.75 -23.21
C GLU A 278 -20.39 -7.74 -21.67
N ILE A 279 -21.00 -6.70 -21.08
CA ILE A 279 -21.21 -6.64 -19.63
C ILE A 279 -22.17 -7.74 -19.17
N THR A 280 -23.23 -8.01 -19.94
CA THR A 280 -24.17 -9.08 -19.63
C THR A 280 -23.49 -10.45 -19.69
N ASP A 281 -22.62 -10.70 -20.67
CA ASP A 281 -21.84 -11.94 -20.78
C ASP A 281 -20.89 -12.10 -19.59
N MET A 282 -20.14 -11.05 -19.23
CA MET A 282 -19.27 -11.05 -18.05
C MET A 282 -20.03 -11.33 -16.76
N LEU A 283 -21.17 -10.68 -16.54
CA LEU A 283 -22.01 -10.91 -15.36
C LEU A 283 -22.63 -12.32 -15.36
N THR A 284 -23.00 -12.84 -16.54
CA THR A 284 -23.54 -14.21 -16.69
C THR A 284 -22.47 -15.22 -16.33
N GLN A 285 -21.26 -15.07 -16.88
CA GLN A 285 -20.11 -15.91 -16.55
C GLN A 285 -19.79 -15.85 -15.06
N ALA A 286 -19.76 -14.66 -14.46
CA ALA A 286 -19.54 -14.52 -13.01
C ALA A 286 -20.64 -15.23 -12.20
N SER A 287 -21.91 -15.09 -12.59
CA SER A 287 -23.04 -15.79 -11.94
C SER A 287 -22.91 -17.31 -12.05
N GLU A 288 -22.52 -17.84 -13.21
CA GLU A 288 -22.33 -19.27 -13.43
C GLU A 288 -21.15 -19.81 -12.60
N GLU A 289 -20.04 -19.08 -12.55
CA GLU A 289 -18.88 -19.43 -11.71
C GLU A 289 -19.25 -19.49 -10.22
N LEU A 290 -20.06 -18.53 -9.75
CA LEU A 290 -20.55 -18.51 -8.37
C LEU A 290 -21.52 -19.67 -8.02
N LYS A 291 -22.16 -20.25 -9.03
CA LYS A 291 -23.10 -21.38 -8.90
C LYS A 291 -22.39 -22.74 -9.01
N THR A 292 -21.05 -22.77 -9.03
CA THR A 292 -20.25 -23.99 -9.26
C THR A 292 -20.79 -25.21 -8.51
N THR A 293 -20.96 -26.32 -9.25
CA THR A 293 -21.38 -27.62 -8.71
C THR A 293 -20.21 -28.59 -8.60
N ASP A 294 -18.99 -28.14 -8.91
CA ASP A 294 -17.79 -28.96 -8.81
C ASP A 294 -17.43 -29.18 -7.33
N PRO A 295 -17.29 -30.44 -6.86
CA PRO A 295 -17.01 -30.73 -5.46
C PRO A 295 -15.68 -30.17 -4.92
N GLU A 296 -14.68 -29.96 -5.77
CA GLU A 296 -13.41 -29.35 -5.36
C GLU A 296 -13.55 -27.84 -5.21
N ASP A 297 -14.21 -27.19 -6.18
CA ASP A 297 -14.47 -25.75 -6.08
C ASP A 297 -15.41 -25.43 -4.91
N GLN A 298 -16.40 -26.27 -4.63
CA GLN A 298 -17.28 -26.11 -3.46
C GLN A 298 -16.52 -26.14 -2.13
N LYS A 299 -15.51 -27.00 -1.99
CA LYS A 299 -14.66 -27.04 -0.78
C LYS A 299 -13.84 -25.76 -0.60
N VAL A 300 -13.31 -25.19 -1.69
CA VAL A 300 -12.59 -23.90 -1.63
C VAL A 300 -13.54 -22.77 -1.21
N VAL A 301 -14.75 -22.77 -1.76
CA VAL A 301 -15.80 -21.81 -1.40
C VAL A 301 -16.15 -21.93 0.08
N ASP A 302 -16.45 -23.14 0.55
CA ASP A 302 -16.80 -23.39 1.97
C ASP A 302 -15.64 -23.01 2.92
N GLY A 303 -14.40 -23.24 2.48
CA GLY A 303 -13.19 -22.86 3.22
C GLY A 303 -12.93 -21.34 3.27
N ILE A 304 -13.49 -20.54 2.35
CA ILE A 304 -13.34 -19.07 2.35
C ILE A 304 -14.53 -18.40 3.06
N PHE A 305 -15.74 -18.84 2.75
CA PHE A 305 -17.01 -18.30 3.25
C PHE A 305 -17.45 -18.99 4.55
N THR A 306 -16.52 -19.04 5.52
CA THR A 306 -16.76 -19.64 6.84
C THR A 306 -17.66 -18.75 7.70
N LYS A 307 -18.12 -19.28 8.85
CA LYS A 307 -18.84 -18.48 9.87
C LYS A 307 -17.97 -17.39 10.51
N ASP A 308 -16.65 -17.53 10.45
CA ASP A 308 -15.69 -16.59 11.03
C ASP A 308 -15.27 -15.52 10.01
N THR A 309 -15.72 -15.68 8.76
CA THR A 309 -15.79 -14.63 7.74
C THR A 309 -17.15 -13.95 7.85
N TYR A 310 -17.18 -12.63 8.05
CA TYR A 310 -18.43 -11.87 8.19
C TYR A 310 -18.21 -10.38 7.91
N VAL A 311 -19.31 -9.66 7.71
CA VAL A 311 -19.37 -8.20 7.76
C VAL A 311 -20.62 -7.77 8.52
N LYS A 312 -20.46 -6.77 9.38
CA LYS A 312 -21.57 -6.14 10.08
C LYS A 312 -21.35 -4.64 10.22
N GLY A 313 -22.44 -3.89 10.26
CA GLY A 313 -22.41 -2.45 10.30
C GLY A 313 -23.55 -1.87 11.12
N ASP A 314 -23.21 -0.94 12.01
CA ASP A 314 -24.16 -0.04 12.67
C ASP A 314 -23.99 1.36 12.07
N VAL A 315 -25.05 1.92 11.50
CA VAL A 315 -25.04 3.23 10.84
C VAL A 315 -26.14 4.11 11.44
N PHE A 316 -25.79 5.32 11.85
CA PHE A 316 -26.75 6.33 12.28
C PHE A 316 -26.86 7.43 11.22
N VAL A 317 -28.09 7.66 10.78
CA VAL A 317 -28.44 8.55 9.66
C VAL A 317 -29.40 9.61 10.14
N ASP A 318 -29.17 10.87 9.80
CA ASP A 318 -30.08 11.95 10.17
C ASP A 318 -31.26 12.11 9.19
N SER A 319 -32.16 13.05 9.48
CA SER A 319 -33.34 13.33 8.64
C SER A 319 -33.03 13.76 7.19
N LYS A 320 -31.79 14.17 6.89
CA LYS A 320 -31.35 14.54 5.53
C LYS A 320 -30.72 13.37 4.79
N LEU A 321 -30.74 12.18 5.39
CA LEU A 321 -30.07 10.97 4.90
C LEU A 321 -28.53 11.06 4.95
N ASP A 322 -27.98 12.02 5.70
CA ASP A 322 -26.53 12.11 5.90
C ASP A 322 -26.12 11.07 6.96
N ILE A 323 -25.13 10.23 6.64
CA ILE A 323 -24.52 9.32 7.60
C ILE A 323 -23.70 10.12 8.61
N ARG A 324 -24.13 10.12 9.87
CA ARG A 324 -23.51 10.89 10.96
C ARG A 324 -22.60 10.05 11.83
N LYS A 325 -22.84 8.74 11.92
CA LYS A 325 -22.01 7.81 12.67
C LYS A 325 -22.03 6.45 12.01
N SER A 326 -20.90 5.77 11.98
CA SER A 326 -20.84 4.39 11.50
C SER A 326 -19.83 3.58 12.29
N VAL A 327 -20.17 2.31 12.54
CA VAL A 327 -19.23 1.29 13.02
C VAL A 327 -19.36 0.12 12.06
N ILE A 328 -18.34 -0.11 11.24
CA ILE A 328 -18.28 -1.23 10.30
C ILE A 328 -17.20 -2.18 10.77
N GLU A 329 -17.53 -3.46 10.87
CA GLU A 329 -16.62 -4.51 11.30
C GLU A 329 -16.68 -5.65 10.27
N ALA A 330 -15.51 -6.09 9.82
CA ALA A 330 -15.39 -7.21 8.90
C ALA A 330 -14.29 -8.16 9.37
N SER A 331 -14.49 -9.45 9.15
CA SER A 331 -13.52 -10.50 9.43
C SER A 331 -13.43 -11.39 8.21
N ILE A 332 -12.21 -11.76 7.84
CA ILE A 332 -11.91 -12.75 6.81
C ILE A 332 -11.03 -13.79 7.48
N LYS A 333 -11.61 -14.95 7.80
CA LYS A 333 -10.90 -16.06 8.43
C LYS A 333 -11.17 -17.36 7.65
N PRO A 334 -10.40 -17.62 6.59
CA PRO A 334 -10.53 -18.86 5.84
C PRO A 334 -10.04 -20.06 6.66
N ASP A 335 -10.58 -21.25 6.37
CA ASP A 335 -10.04 -22.52 6.84
C ASP A 335 -8.80 -22.88 6.01
N LEU A 336 -7.65 -22.39 6.45
CA LEU A 336 -6.37 -22.63 5.78
C LEU A 336 -6.01 -24.13 5.75
N THR A 337 -6.38 -24.90 6.78
CA THR A 337 -6.10 -26.33 6.82
C THR A 337 -6.87 -27.11 5.74
N ALA A 338 -8.15 -26.79 5.55
CA ALA A 338 -8.94 -27.35 4.46
C ALA A 338 -8.38 -26.97 3.08
N LEU A 339 -7.85 -25.75 2.94
CA LEU A 339 -7.24 -25.28 1.69
C LEU A 339 -5.87 -25.94 1.42
N ASP A 340 -5.09 -26.24 2.45
CA ASP A 340 -3.76 -26.86 2.33
C ASP A 340 -3.85 -28.37 2.11
N GLU A 341 -4.79 -29.09 2.74
CA GLU A 341 -5.05 -30.52 2.49
C GLU A 341 -5.39 -30.80 1.01
N MET A 342 -6.06 -29.86 0.34
CA MET A 342 -6.33 -29.93 -1.10
C MET A 342 -5.05 -29.84 -1.95
N THR A 343 -4.06 -29.05 -1.52
CA THR A 343 -2.78 -28.94 -2.24
C THR A 343 -1.91 -30.18 -2.08
N ALA A 344 -2.04 -30.91 -0.96
CA ALA A 344 -1.29 -32.13 -0.67
C ALA A 344 -1.88 -33.39 -1.34
N ALA A 345 -3.22 -33.52 -1.37
CA ALA A 345 -3.89 -34.65 -2.01
C ALA A 345 -3.66 -34.70 -3.54
N ASP A 346 -3.50 -33.55 -4.19
CA ASP A 346 -3.24 -33.43 -5.62
C ASP A 346 -1.77 -33.65 -6.02
N GLN A 347 -0.82 -33.36 -5.13
CA GLN A 347 0.60 -33.65 -5.36
C GLN A 347 0.86 -35.16 -5.44
N ALA A 348 0.08 -35.96 -4.71
CA ALA A 348 0.12 -37.42 -4.82
C ALA A 348 -0.43 -37.95 -6.16
N ALA A 349 -1.12 -37.12 -6.95
CA ALA A 349 -1.82 -37.51 -8.17
C ALA A 349 -1.12 -37.08 -9.48
N GLY A 350 -0.03 -36.30 -9.44
CA GLY A 350 0.72 -35.99 -10.67
C GLY A 350 1.97 -35.13 -10.52
N SER A 351 3.14 -35.77 -10.49
CA SER A 351 4.31 -35.51 -11.37
C SER A 351 5.60 -36.11 -10.80
N ASP A 352 6.28 -36.98 -11.58
CA ASP A 352 7.61 -37.55 -11.29
C ASP A 352 8.79 -36.58 -11.59
N ASP A 353 8.60 -35.27 -11.50
CA ASP A 353 9.65 -34.28 -11.80
C ASP A 353 10.09 -33.56 -10.51
N GLU A 354 11.19 -34.04 -9.91
CA GLU A 354 11.78 -33.52 -8.67
C GLU A 354 12.52 -32.16 -8.84
N ASP A 355 12.75 -31.69 -10.08
CA ASP A 355 13.74 -30.61 -10.33
C ASP A 355 13.17 -29.22 -10.69
N ALA A 356 11.84 -29.01 -10.67
CA ALA A 356 11.24 -27.75 -11.13
C ALA A 356 10.67 -26.80 -10.05
N ILE A 357 10.75 -27.15 -8.75
CA ILE A 357 9.92 -26.49 -7.72
C ILE A 357 10.74 -26.02 -6.51
N ASN A 358 11.74 -25.15 -6.71
CA ASN A 358 12.50 -24.55 -5.59
C ASN A 358 12.61 -23.02 -5.64
N VAL A 359 11.83 -22.34 -6.47
CA VAL A 359 11.83 -20.87 -6.54
C VAL A 359 10.38 -20.39 -6.41
N ILE A 360 10.00 -19.97 -5.19
CA ILE A 360 8.68 -19.48 -4.76
C ILE A 360 7.65 -20.58 -4.41
N GLN A 361 8.08 -21.54 -3.58
CA GLN A 361 7.25 -22.06 -2.48
C GLN A 361 7.60 -21.22 -1.24
N ALA A 362 6.88 -20.12 -1.00
CA ALA A 362 6.68 -19.75 0.39
C ALA A 362 5.64 -20.77 0.87
N ASP A 363 6.08 -21.73 1.67
CA ASP A 363 5.16 -22.63 2.33
C ASP A 363 4.18 -21.76 3.13
N ARG A 364 2.87 -21.93 2.92
CA ARG A 364 1.88 -21.17 3.69
C ARG A 364 2.01 -21.47 5.19
N SER A 365 2.69 -22.57 5.54
CA SER A 365 3.05 -22.95 6.90
C SER A 365 3.95 -21.94 7.65
N ASP A 366 4.68 -21.07 6.94
CA ASP A 366 5.62 -20.12 7.56
C ASP A 366 4.99 -18.76 7.94
N ILE A 367 3.76 -18.47 7.48
CA ILE A 367 3.08 -17.20 7.79
C ILE A 367 2.12 -17.42 8.97
N PRO A 368 2.34 -16.79 10.13
CA PRO A 368 1.59 -17.10 11.35
C PRO A 368 0.22 -16.41 11.39
N PHE A 369 -0.46 -16.24 10.26
CA PHE A 369 -1.73 -15.53 10.15
C PHE A 369 -2.82 -16.39 9.53
N GLU A 370 -3.93 -16.51 10.24
CA GLU A 370 -5.12 -17.27 9.86
C GLU A 370 -6.19 -16.41 9.19
N GLY A 371 -5.99 -15.09 9.13
CA GLY A 371 -6.95 -14.17 8.57
C GLY A 371 -6.70 -12.72 8.94
N VAL A 372 -7.66 -11.86 8.60
CA VAL A 372 -7.63 -10.43 8.92
C VAL A 372 -8.97 -10.00 9.49
N TRP A 373 -8.91 -9.12 10.48
CA TRP A 373 -10.07 -8.45 11.05
C TRP A 373 -9.90 -6.95 10.88
N PHE A 374 -10.99 -6.27 10.57
CA PHE A 374 -11.04 -4.87 10.26
C PHE A 374 -12.19 -4.21 11.01
N ARG A 375 -11.97 -3.02 11.54
CA ARG A 375 -13.02 -2.18 12.09
C ARG A 375 -12.80 -0.72 11.77
N MET A 376 -13.84 -0.07 11.27
CA MET A 376 -13.87 1.36 11.00
C MET A 376 -14.97 2.00 11.83
N THR A 377 -14.60 2.98 12.64
CA THR A 377 -15.54 3.85 13.36
C THR A 377 -15.45 5.25 12.78
N THR A 378 -16.58 5.85 12.43
CA THR A 378 -16.65 7.24 11.97
C THR A 378 -17.73 7.99 12.73
N GLU A 379 -17.49 9.27 13.00
CA GLU A 379 -18.48 10.24 13.46
C GLU A 379 -18.27 11.53 12.68
N ARG A 380 -19.35 12.07 12.08
CA ARG A 380 -19.31 13.21 11.16
C ARG A 380 -20.29 14.30 11.57
N TRP A 381 -19.84 15.54 11.51
CA TRP A 381 -20.65 16.74 11.71
C TRP A 381 -20.30 17.82 10.69
N ASN A 382 -21.05 18.93 10.71
CA ASN A 382 -20.88 20.02 9.75
C ASN A 382 -20.90 19.53 8.29
N VAL A 383 -21.72 18.51 7.99
CA VAL A 383 -21.83 17.88 6.68
C VAL A 383 -22.39 18.90 5.68
N ASN A 384 -21.69 19.05 4.55
CA ASN A 384 -21.96 20.05 3.51
C ASN A 384 -21.98 21.50 4.02
N GLY A 385 -21.30 21.78 5.14
CA GLY A 385 -21.17 23.12 5.70
C GLY A 385 -19.86 23.83 5.33
N ASP A 386 -19.66 25.01 5.91
CA ASP A 386 -18.44 25.80 5.71
C ASP A 386 -17.29 25.24 6.56
N VAL A 387 -16.54 24.29 5.99
CA VAL A 387 -15.40 23.64 6.62
C VAL A 387 -14.08 24.22 6.09
N VAL A 388 -13.24 24.71 6.99
CA VAL A 388 -11.91 25.26 6.66
C VAL A 388 -10.80 24.42 7.31
N PRO A 389 -10.08 23.60 6.52
CA PRO A 389 -8.92 22.85 6.97
C PRO A 389 -7.72 23.72 7.30
N VAL A 390 -6.81 23.20 8.13
CA VAL A 390 -5.47 23.78 8.33
C VAL A 390 -4.65 23.61 7.05
N LYS A 391 -3.94 24.66 6.63
CA LYS A 391 -3.10 24.63 5.42
C LYS A 391 -1.79 23.87 5.65
N PRO A 392 -1.27 23.16 4.64
CA PRO A 392 0.03 22.49 4.74
C PRO A 392 1.17 23.50 4.80
N GLU A 393 2.22 23.17 5.55
CA GLU A 393 3.44 24.00 5.69
C GLU A 393 4.68 23.24 5.18
N ALA A 394 5.55 23.94 4.45
CA ALA A 394 6.86 23.47 4.01
C ALA A 394 7.95 24.48 4.42
N PRO A 395 8.35 24.52 5.70
CA PRO A 395 9.43 25.41 6.15
C PRO A 395 10.76 25.05 5.46
N ALA A 396 11.70 25.99 5.43
CA ALA A 396 13.04 25.75 4.90
C ALA A 396 13.70 24.54 5.62
N GLY A 397 14.16 23.57 4.81
CA GLY A 397 14.73 22.32 5.32
C GLY A 397 13.70 21.31 5.82
N ALA A 398 12.42 21.43 5.42
CA ALA A 398 11.45 20.34 5.56
C ALA A 398 11.99 19.05 4.92
N PHE A 399 11.58 17.90 5.46
CA PHE A 399 11.97 16.62 4.91
C PHE A 399 11.14 16.32 3.66
N ASP A 400 11.71 16.62 2.50
CA ASP A 400 11.11 16.40 1.20
C ASP A 400 11.18 14.93 0.79
N MET A 401 10.02 14.31 0.58
CA MET A 401 9.91 12.89 0.23
C MET A 401 10.50 12.60 -1.16
N ASP A 402 10.53 13.57 -2.08
CA ASP A 402 11.14 13.39 -3.40
C ASP A 402 12.67 13.21 -3.29
N GLN A 403 13.27 13.71 -2.19
CA GLN A 403 14.68 13.53 -1.90
C GLN A 403 14.97 12.21 -1.18
N ALA A 404 13.99 11.63 -0.48
CA ALA A 404 14.18 10.44 0.35
C ALA A 404 14.74 9.25 -0.44
N GLY A 405 14.31 9.05 -1.69
CA GLY A 405 14.81 7.97 -2.56
C GLY A 405 16.29 8.07 -2.92
N ASN A 406 16.90 9.24 -2.75
CA ASN A 406 18.33 9.46 -3.01
C ASN A 406 19.18 9.48 -1.73
N MET A 407 18.55 9.37 -0.56
CA MET A 407 19.22 9.42 0.74
C MET A 407 19.70 8.03 1.15
N GLN A 408 20.80 7.98 1.88
CA GLN A 408 21.17 6.77 2.61
C GLN A 408 20.26 6.61 3.82
N GLY A 409 20.02 5.39 4.28
CA GLY A 409 19.12 5.15 5.42
C GLY A 409 19.52 5.88 6.70
N TYR A 410 20.82 6.07 6.95
CA TYR A 410 21.28 6.91 8.07
C TYR A 410 20.95 8.40 7.90
N ASP A 411 20.88 8.93 6.68
CA ASP A 411 20.47 10.31 6.43
C ASP A 411 18.97 10.48 6.65
N VAL A 412 18.18 9.44 6.37
CA VAL A 412 16.75 9.38 6.72
C VAL A 412 16.58 9.36 8.25
N LEU A 413 17.34 8.50 8.97
CA LEU A 413 17.30 8.46 10.43
C LEU A 413 17.64 9.81 11.07
N ARG A 414 18.57 10.57 10.48
CA ARG A 414 18.94 11.90 10.96
C ARG A 414 17.81 12.92 10.89
N GLN A 415 16.73 12.66 10.15
CA GLN A 415 15.52 13.48 10.15
C GLN A 415 14.67 13.30 11.41
N PHE A 416 14.98 12.32 12.26
CA PHE A 416 14.23 11.99 13.47
C PHE A 416 15.06 12.17 14.74
N GLU A 417 14.39 12.44 15.86
CA GLU A 417 14.97 12.52 17.18
C GLU A 417 15.38 11.11 17.65
N PRO A 418 16.63 10.88 18.12
CA PRO A 418 17.13 9.53 18.44
C PRO A 418 16.34 8.77 19.52
N ASN A 419 15.61 9.47 20.38
CA ASN A 419 14.78 8.88 21.44
C ASN A 419 13.29 8.75 21.04
N SER A 420 12.93 9.08 19.79
CA SER A 420 11.56 8.97 19.32
C SER A 420 11.16 7.53 18.99
N VAL A 421 9.85 7.28 19.03
CA VAL A 421 9.27 5.98 18.63
C VAL A 421 9.59 5.69 17.17
N VAL A 422 9.45 6.68 16.28
CA VAL A 422 9.74 6.52 14.84
C VAL A 422 11.22 6.21 14.59
N TYR A 423 12.16 6.89 15.25
CA TYR A 423 13.57 6.55 15.14
C TYR A 423 13.82 5.11 15.58
N GLY A 424 13.24 4.70 16.72
CA GLY A 424 13.33 3.34 17.23
C GLY A 424 12.83 2.30 16.23
N LEU A 425 11.68 2.55 15.59
CA LEU A 425 11.14 1.68 14.54
C LEU A 425 12.08 1.57 13.33
N LEU A 426 12.49 2.70 12.77
CA LEU A 426 13.30 2.72 11.56
C LEU A 426 14.68 2.09 11.80
N HIS A 427 15.32 2.38 12.93
CA HIS A 427 16.66 1.89 13.24
C HIS A 427 16.65 0.48 13.85
N ASN A 428 15.87 0.23 14.91
CA ASN A 428 15.98 -1.02 15.68
C ASN A 428 15.10 -2.15 15.15
N GLN A 429 13.99 -1.84 14.48
CA GLN A 429 13.07 -2.87 13.94
C GLN A 429 13.29 -3.06 12.44
N LEU A 430 13.42 -1.98 11.68
CA LEU A 430 13.53 -2.05 10.23
C LEU A 430 14.97 -1.99 9.71
N HIS A 431 15.94 -1.68 10.57
CA HIS A 431 17.36 -1.64 10.23
C HIS A 431 17.65 -0.80 8.97
N ILE A 432 16.95 0.34 8.77
CA ILE A 432 17.02 1.08 7.51
C ILE A 432 18.42 1.63 7.22
N SER A 433 19.24 1.85 8.25
CA SER A 433 20.61 2.32 8.09
C SER A 433 21.64 1.21 7.93
N LYS A 434 21.24 -0.06 8.05
CA LYS A 434 22.12 -1.21 7.86
C LYS A 434 22.64 -1.24 6.43
N GLN A 435 23.96 -1.26 6.30
CA GLN A 435 24.66 -1.34 5.04
C GLN A 435 25.42 -2.65 4.96
N ALA A 436 25.31 -3.34 3.83
CA ALA A 436 26.01 -4.58 3.55
C ALA A 436 26.72 -4.52 2.19
N VAL A 437 27.97 -4.96 2.14
CA VAL A 437 28.74 -5.12 0.90
C VAL A 437 29.25 -6.54 0.84
N SER A 438 28.87 -7.21 -0.24
CA SER A 438 29.18 -8.60 -0.50
C SER A 438 30.15 -8.70 -1.68
N LEU A 439 31.35 -9.23 -1.43
CA LEU A 439 32.39 -9.40 -2.44
C LEU A 439 32.81 -10.86 -2.57
N ASP A 440 32.43 -11.46 -3.67
CA ASP A 440 32.78 -12.82 -4.03
C ASP A 440 34.20 -12.91 -4.61
N LEU A 441 34.96 -13.93 -4.21
CA LEU A 441 36.34 -14.13 -4.68
C LEU A 441 36.45 -14.46 -6.17
N ASN A 442 35.47 -15.15 -6.74
CA ASN A 442 35.48 -15.65 -8.12
C ASN A 442 34.68 -14.74 -9.04
N TYR A 443 33.56 -14.19 -8.55
CA TYR A 443 32.56 -13.52 -9.39
C TYR A 443 32.56 -11.99 -9.29
N SER A 444 33.02 -11.40 -8.18
CA SER A 444 33.07 -9.93 -8.11
C SER A 444 34.14 -9.35 -9.04
N ARG A 445 33.86 -8.17 -9.58
CA ARG A 445 34.78 -7.44 -10.46
C ARG A 445 34.79 -5.96 -10.04
N PRO A 446 35.90 -5.44 -9.49
CA PRO A 446 37.12 -6.16 -9.08
C PRO A 446 36.89 -7.15 -7.93
N ALA A 447 37.51 -8.34 -8.02
CA ALA A 447 37.47 -9.35 -6.95
C ALA A 447 38.42 -8.98 -5.80
N PRO A 448 38.13 -9.41 -4.55
CA PRO A 448 39.12 -9.39 -3.47
C PRO A 448 40.33 -10.26 -3.81
N ILE A 449 41.50 -9.93 -3.22
CA ILE A 449 42.75 -10.66 -3.45
C ILE A 449 43.24 -11.25 -2.12
N LEU A 450 43.49 -12.56 -2.08
CA LEU A 450 44.18 -13.19 -0.96
C LEU A 450 45.69 -13.22 -1.25
N THR A 451 46.46 -12.48 -0.46
CA THR A 451 47.93 -12.49 -0.59
C THR A 451 48.54 -13.80 -0.06
N PRO A 452 49.75 -14.19 -0.51
CA PRO A 452 50.46 -15.36 0.04
C PRO A 452 50.73 -15.27 1.55
N ALA A 453 50.76 -14.05 2.10
CA ALA A 453 50.90 -13.79 3.54
C ALA A 453 49.58 -13.92 4.32
N GLY A 454 48.49 -14.34 3.68
CA GLY A 454 47.17 -14.50 4.32
C GLY A 454 46.43 -13.18 4.56
N VAL A 455 46.87 -12.06 4.00
CA VAL A 455 46.15 -10.77 4.07
C VAL A 455 45.17 -10.69 2.91
N THR A 456 43.91 -10.44 3.22
CA THR A 456 42.86 -10.17 2.24
C THR A 456 42.85 -8.70 1.86
N LEU A 457 42.94 -8.40 0.57
CA LEU A 457 42.85 -7.06 0.02
C LEU A 457 41.50 -6.89 -0.67
N VAL A 458 40.85 -5.76 -0.46
CA VAL A 458 39.57 -5.42 -1.10
C VAL A 458 39.74 -4.19 -2.00
N PRO A 459 38.94 -4.09 -3.09
CA PRO A 459 38.91 -2.90 -3.93
C PRO A 459 38.38 -1.71 -3.13
N MET A 460 39.26 -0.76 -2.81
CA MET A 460 38.98 0.34 -1.89
C MET A 460 37.78 1.17 -2.33
N ARG A 461 37.70 1.50 -3.63
CA ARG A 461 36.62 2.33 -4.17
C ARG A 461 35.27 1.65 -4.10
N ALA A 462 35.19 0.40 -4.58
CA ALA A 462 33.94 -0.34 -4.60
C ALA A 462 33.37 -0.50 -3.18
N VAL A 463 34.21 -0.83 -2.19
CA VAL A 463 33.77 -0.94 -0.79
C VAL A 463 33.36 0.41 -0.21
N ALA A 464 34.19 1.46 -0.39
CA ALA A 464 33.90 2.79 0.15
C ALA A 464 32.57 3.35 -0.40
N GLU A 465 32.43 3.37 -1.72
CA GLU A 465 31.26 3.95 -2.39
C GLU A 465 29.98 3.15 -2.11
N SER A 466 30.06 1.81 -2.03
CA SER A 466 28.91 0.96 -1.66
C SER A 466 28.45 1.20 -0.22
N LEU A 467 29.35 1.64 0.67
CA LEU A 467 29.02 2.07 2.02
C LEU A 467 28.63 3.57 2.08
N GLY A 468 28.58 4.27 0.95
CA GLY A 468 28.23 5.69 0.88
C GLY A 468 29.38 6.68 1.20
N ALA A 469 30.61 6.18 1.36
CA ALA A 469 31.79 7.02 1.53
C ALA A 469 32.27 7.59 0.19
N LYS A 470 32.81 8.80 0.24
CA LYS A 470 33.32 9.55 -0.94
C LYS A 470 34.83 9.49 -0.97
N ILE A 471 35.39 9.30 -2.16
CA ILE A 471 36.84 9.26 -2.35
C ILE A 471 37.29 10.48 -3.15
N SER A 472 38.32 11.16 -2.65
CA SER A 472 38.99 12.24 -3.36
C SER A 472 40.51 12.07 -3.31
N LYS A 473 41.22 12.84 -4.13
CA LYS A 473 42.68 12.84 -4.18
C LYS A 473 43.19 14.27 -4.04
N ASP A 474 44.15 14.49 -3.15
CA ASP A 474 44.74 15.81 -2.95
C ASP A 474 45.94 16.08 -3.90
N ALA A 475 46.43 17.32 -3.87
CA ALA A 475 47.57 17.76 -4.68
C ALA A 475 48.88 17.00 -4.36
N SER A 476 49.00 16.43 -3.15
CA SER A 476 50.16 15.62 -2.75
C SER A 476 50.05 14.16 -3.21
N GLY A 477 48.93 13.82 -3.85
CA GLY A 477 48.63 12.47 -4.34
C GLY A 477 48.11 11.52 -3.27
N LYS A 478 47.75 12.02 -2.08
CA LYS A 478 47.07 11.20 -1.06
C LYS A 478 45.60 11.05 -1.42
N LEU A 479 45.06 9.89 -1.12
CA LEU A 479 43.66 9.54 -1.27
C LEU A 479 42.96 9.80 0.07
N HIS A 480 41.83 10.48 0.02
CA HIS A 480 40.97 10.78 1.16
C HIS A 480 39.68 10.00 0.99
N VAL A 481 39.32 9.20 1.98
CA VAL A 481 38.03 8.50 2.06
C VAL A 481 37.23 9.17 3.17
N ILE A 482 36.21 9.93 2.78
CA ILE A 482 35.33 10.66 3.70
C ILE A 482 34.03 9.89 3.80
N ASP A 483 33.68 9.47 5.01
CA ASP A 483 32.49 8.68 5.28
C ASP A 483 31.45 9.50 6.05
N PRO A 484 30.39 10.01 5.37
CA PRO A 484 29.35 10.81 6.02
C PRO A 484 28.54 10.03 7.05
N ALA A 485 28.53 8.70 6.98
CA ALA A 485 27.78 7.87 7.90
C ALA A 485 28.38 7.90 9.32
N THR A 486 29.71 7.93 9.42
CA THR A 486 30.44 7.85 10.70
C THR A 486 31.25 9.12 11.03
N ASN A 487 31.18 10.14 10.17
CA ASN A 487 32.11 11.27 10.13
C ASN A 487 33.58 10.82 10.08
N GLY A 488 33.84 9.71 9.39
CA GLY A 488 35.16 9.12 9.25
C GLY A 488 36.01 9.82 8.18
N ASP A 489 37.29 10.00 8.47
CA ASP A 489 38.29 10.48 7.50
C ASP A 489 39.48 9.52 7.48
N ILE A 490 39.75 8.93 6.32
CA ILE A 490 40.88 8.03 6.09
C ILE A 490 41.77 8.62 4.99
N VAL A 491 42.99 9.00 5.37
CA VAL A 491 44.00 9.53 4.45
C VAL A 491 45.10 8.51 4.22
N LEU A 492 45.23 8.07 2.97
CA LEU A 492 46.16 7.01 2.56
C LEU A 492 47.01 7.43 1.36
N LYS A 493 48.22 6.89 1.27
CA LYS A 493 49.12 7.09 0.14
C LYS A 493 49.50 5.72 -0.44
N VAL A 494 49.30 5.55 -1.75
CA VAL A 494 49.69 4.32 -2.46
C VAL A 494 51.17 4.00 -2.18
N GLY A 495 51.44 2.75 -1.82
CA GLY A 495 52.77 2.26 -1.47
C GLY A 495 53.21 2.51 -0.02
N SER A 496 52.44 3.24 0.80
CA SER A 496 52.77 3.50 2.20
C SER A 496 51.85 2.75 3.15
N SER A 497 52.42 1.94 4.06
CA SER A 497 51.65 1.27 5.13
C SER A 497 51.24 2.22 6.26
N SER A 498 51.68 3.48 6.24
CA SER A 498 51.28 4.51 7.21
C SER A 498 50.02 5.22 6.71
N VAL A 499 48.91 5.05 7.42
CA VAL A 499 47.59 5.61 7.10
C VAL A 499 47.15 6.52 8.25
N VAL A 500 46.42 7.60 7.96
CA VAL A 500 45.83 8.46 8.99
C VAL A 500 44.34 8.17 9.04
N VAL A 501 43.82 7.75 10.19
CA VAL A 501 42.39 7.50 10.44
C VAL A 501 41.94 8.47 11.51
N ASN A 502 41.00 9.37 11.19
CA ASN A 502 40.47 10.39 12.09
C ASN A 502 41.58 11.19 12.81
N GLY A 503 42.60 11.61 12.05
CA GLY A 503 43.75 12.37 12.56
C GLY A 503 44.83 11.54 13.27
N LYS A 504 44.62 10.23 13.50
CA LYS A 504 45.59 9.34 14.13
C LYS A 504 46.35 8.51 13.11
N THR A 505 47.67 8.51 13.18
CA THR A 505 48.51 7.65 12.33
C THR A 505 48.46 6.20 12.81
N GLU A 506 48.15 5.30 11.89
CA GLU A 506 48.11 3.85 12.07
C GLU A 506 48.99 3.15 11.03
N LYS A 507 49.54 1.99 11.39
CA LYS A 507 50.31 1.15 10.47
C LYS A 507 49.45 -0.05 10.04
N TRP A 508 49.12 -0.11 8.76
CA TRP A 508 48.37 -1.22 8.19
C TRP A 508 49.28 -2.39 7.81
N SER A 509 48.73 -3.60 7.81
CA SER A 509 49.47 -4.86 7.54
C SER A 509 49.97 -4.98 6.10
N PHE A 510 49.37 -4.24 5.16
CA PHE A 510 49.76 -4.22 3.75
C PHE A 510 49.57 -2.79 3.19
N PRO A 511 50.52 -2.24 2.40
CA PRO A 511 50.37 -0.90 1.84
C PRO A 511 49.25 -0.88 0.78
N PRO A 512 48.48 0.21 0.66
CA PRO A 512 47.55 0.40 -0.44
C PRO A 512 48.28 0.24 -1.78
N THR A 513 47.80 -0.65 -2.64
CA THR A 513 48.53 -1.08 -3.86
C THR A 513 47.61 -1.03 -5.06
N VAL A 514 48.15 -0.60 -6.21
CA VAL A 514 47.39 -0.58 -7.47
C VAL A 514 47.62 -1.88 -8.22
N VAL A 515 46.54 -2.60 -8.52
CA VAL A 515 46.54 -3.82 -9.34
C VAL A 515 45.55 -3.61 -10.47
N ASN A 516 46.01 -3.69 -11.73
CA ASN A 516 45.19 -3.48 -12.93
C ASN A 516 44.32 -2.21 -12.87
N GLY A 517 44.92 -1.09 -12.44
CA GLY A 517 44.23 0.21 -12.31
C GLY A 517 43.31 0.35 -11.08
N THR A 518 43.08 -0.71 -10.31
CA THR A 518 42.27 -0.68 -9.09
C THR A 518 43.15 -0.52 -7.86
N THR A 519 42.81 0.39 -6.95
CA THR A 519 43.50 0.52 -5.65
C THR A 519 42.92 -0.47 -4.66
N TYR A 520 43.78 -1.34 -4.13
CA TYR A 520 43.47 -2.35 -3.14
C TYR A 520 44.02 -1.97 -1.77
N VAL A 521 43.25 -2.26 -0.73
CA VAL A 521 43.60 -1.99 0.68
C VAL A 521 43.37 -3.24 1.54
N PRO A 522 44.14 -3.45 2.62
CA PRO A 522 43.89 -4.55 3.55
C PRO A 522 42.50 -4.43 4.19
N ALA A 523 41.68 -5.46 4.01
CA ALA A 523 40.25 -5.43 4.30
C ALA A 523 39.95 -5.09 5.77
N ARG A 524 40.55 -5.82 6.71
CA ARG A 524 40.28 -5.67 8.14
C ARG A 524 40.50 -4.25 8.67
N PRO A 525 41.68 -3.62 8.55
CA PRO A 525 41.87 -2.27 9.08
C PRO A 525 41.09 -1.21 8.30
N PHE A 526 40.82 -1.41 7.00
CA PHE A 526 40.00 -0.48 6.23
C PHE A 526 38.53 -0.50 6.68
N ILE A 527 37.96 -1.68 6.84
CA ILE A 527 36.57 -1.86 7.29
C ILE A 527 36.41 -1.39 8.73
N ALA A 528 37.39 -1.68 9.61
CA ALA A 528 37.39 -1.17 10.98
C ALA A 528 37.43 0.36 11.04
N ALA A 529 38.19 1.01 10.14
CA ALA A 529 38.23 2.46 10.02
C ALA A 529 36.87 3.06 9.57
N LEU A 530 36.10 2.31 8.77
CA LEU A 530 34.73 2.61 8.37
C LEU A 530 33.66 2.14 9.39
N LYS A 531 34.08 1.73 10.60
CA LYS A 531 33.21 1.21 11.67
C LYS A 531 32.35 0.01 11.27
N GLY A 532 32.83 -0.80 10.33
CA GLY A 532 32.17 -2.03 9.93
C GLY A 532 32.78 -3.30 10.54
N SER A 533 32.09 -4.40 10.28
CA SER A 533 32.50 -5.76 10.58
C SER A 533 32.73 -6.54 9.27
N LEU A 534 33.53 -7.59 9.34
CA LEU A 534 33.81 -8.47 8.22
C LEU A 534 33.58 -9.93 8.64
N SER A 535 32.79 -10.66 7.84
CA SER A 535 32.59 -12.11 7.92
C SER A 535 32.99 -12.80 6.61
N TRP A 536 33.24 -14.10 6.69
CA TRP A 536 33.36 -14.98 5.54
C TRP A 536 32.11 -15.82 5.45
N GLU A 537 31.52 -15.86 4.27
CA GLU A 537 30.33 -16.65 3.97
C GLU A 537 30.58 -17.51 2.73
N LYS A 538 29.77 -18.55 2.54
CA LYS A 538 29.83 -19.35 1.31
C LYS A 538 29.35 -18.49 0.15
N SER A 539 29.99 -18.65 -1.01
CA SER A 539 29.49 -18.01 -2.23
C SER A 539 28.04 -18.39 -2.49
N TYR A 540 27.23 -17.43 -2.94
CA TYR A 540 25.87 -17.70 -3.44
C TYR A 540 25.86 -18.67 -4.62
N PHE A 541 26.97 -18.78 -5.36
CA PHE A 541 27.11 -19.69 -6.50
C PHE A 541 27.56 -21.10 -6.10
N GLY A 542 27.75 -21.34 -4.81
CA GLY A 542 28.09 -22.66 -4.25
C GLY A 542 29.58 -23.02 -4.34
N ASP A 543 30.37 -22.31 -5.14
CA ASP A 543 31.81 -22.51 -5.27
C ASP A 543 32.63 -21.35 -4.68
N GLY A 544 33.42 -21.66 -3.64
CA GLY A 544 34.30 -20.70 -2.99
C GLY A 544 33.63 -19.92 -1.86
N ASN A 545 34.25 -18.79 -1.51
CA ASN A 545 33.83 -17.95 -0.39
C ASN A 545 33.64 -16.51 -0.85
N MET A 546 32.82 -15.79 -0.09
CA MET A 546 32.63 -14.36 -0.24
C MET A 546 32.94 -13.66 1.08
N ILE A 547 33.37 -12.41 0.96
CA ILE A 547 33.56 -11.50 2.08
C ILE A 547 32.27 -10.70 2.21
N VAL A 548 31.68 -10.74 3.40
CA VAL A 548 30.52 -9.90 3.73
C VAL A 548 30.96 -8.84 4.72
N ILE A 549 30.69 -7.59 4.36
CA ILE A 549 31.02 -6.40 5.13
C ILE A 549 29.71 -5.81 5.60
N THR A 550 29.53 -5.62 6.90
CA THR A 550 28.30 -5.07 7.46
C THR A 550 28.59 -3.92 8.42
N ARG A 551 27.71 -2.93 8.44
CA ARG A 551 27.67 -1.88 9.46
C ARG A 551 26.27 -1.31 9.59
N GLU A 552 26.02 -0.65 10.72
CA GLU A 552 24.75 0.02 10.97
C GLU A 552 25.04 1.41 11.58
N PRO A 553 25.27 2.42 10.72
CA PRO A 553 25.48 3.80 11.15
C PRO A 553 24.23 4.43 11.78
N VAL A 554 24.47 5.40 12.67
CA VAL A 554 23.47 6.23 13.36
C VAL A 554 23.50 7.69 12.94
#